data_AF-A0A383A966-F1
#
_entry.id   AF-A0A383A966-F1
#
_cell.length_a   1.000
_cell.length_b   1.000
_cell.length_c   1.000
_cell.angle_alpha   90.00
_cell.angle_beta   90.00
_cell.angle_gamma   90.00
#
_symmetry.space_group_name_H-M   'P 1'
#
loop_
_entity.id
_entity.type
_entity.pdbx_description
1 polymer ?
#
loop_
_entity_poly.entity_id
_entity_poly.type
_entity_poly.pdbx_seq_one_letter_code
_entity_poly.pdbx_strand_id
1 'polypeptide(L)'
;SGDCSYINSETDELYEDSLMVCSENAGIVKSYSNPFYVDFLSICGEYDTDLPCSVLFETAISGDMIKLPDCAGECGGEAVIDDCDVCGGDNACLFIRELLIPEDYSVYKIYPNPFNPVTNIMYGLPENVNVKILIFDIYGNLVQTLINSYQTAGYHSLEWNASNYSSGLYFVRIIAGEFTNTQKLMLIK
;
A
#
# COMPACT_ATOMS: atom_id res chain seq x y z
N SER A 1 10.71 8.30 -30.07
CA SER A 1 10.55 8.11 -28.63
C SER A 1 10.56 9.48 -27.98
N GLY A 2 9.39 10.14 -27.97
CA GLY A 2 9.19 11.36 -27.19
C GLY A 2 8.62 10.92 -25.85
N ASP A 3 9.40 11.11 -24.80
CA ASP A 3 9.02 10.83 -23.42
C ASP A 3 7.91 11.81 -23.00
N CYS A 4 6.79 11.30 -22.51
CA CYS A 4 5.55 12.05 -22.27
C CYS A 4 5.15 11.93 -20.79
N SER A 5 5.89 12.61 -19.91
CA SER A 5 5.53 12.73 -18.49
C SER A 5 4.85 14.08 -18.23
N TYR A 6 3.58 14.04 -17.82
CA TYR A 6 2.82 15.17 -17.26
C TYR A 6 2.54 14.98 -15.76
N ILE A 7 3.57 14.55 -15.01
CA ILE A 7 3.51 14.47 -13.56
C ILE A 7 4.53 15.46 -13.00
N ASN A 8 4.08 16.41 -12.17
CA ASN A 8 4.99 17.12 -11.29
C ASN A 8 5.56 16.10 -10.28
N SER A 9 6.82 15.73 -10.47
CA SER A 9 7.51 14.68 -9.71
C SER A 9 7.67 14.97 -8.21
N GLU A 10 7.25 16.14 -7.73
CA GLU A 10 7.25 16.51 -6.31
C GLU A 10 5.84 16.60 -5.70
N THR A 11 4.76 16.66 -6.49
CA THR A 11 3.40 16.97 -5.98
C THR A 11 2.25 16.08 -6.46
N ASP A 12 2.42 15.21 -7.46
CA ASP A 12 1.37 14.28 -7.95
C ASP A 12 0.01 14.93 -8.34
N GLU A 13 0.01 16.21 -8.73
CA GLU A 13 -1.19 16.92 -9.22
C GLU A 13 -1.16 17.08 -10.75
N LEU A 14 -2.31 16.82 -11.40
CA LEU A 14 -2.60 17.19 -12.79
C LEU A 14 -2.80 18.71 -12.87
N TYR A 15 -2.31 19.36 -13.92
CA TYR A 15 -2.71 20.74 -14.22
C TYR A 15 -4.23 20.74 -14.50
N GLU A 16 -5.03 21.27 -13.57
CA GLU A 16 -6.49 21.19 -13.57
C GLU A 16 -7.20 21.84 -14.77
N ASP A 17 -6.52 22.54 -15.69
CA ASP A 17 -7.19 23.36 -16.71
C ASP A 17 -6.68 23.18 -18.16
N SER A 18 -5.86 22.17 -18.48
CA SER A 18 -5.36 21.97 -19.85
C SER A 18 -5.59 20.55 -20.36
N LEU A 19 -6.46 20.40 -21.38
CA LEU A 19 -6.77 19.12 -22.00
C LEU A 19 -5.89 18.92 -23.23
N MET A 20 -4.85 18.10 -23.07
CA MET A 20 -3.85 17.87 -24.10
C MET A 20 -4.31 16.80 -25.09
N VAL A 21 -4.38 17.15 -26.37
CA VAL A 21 -4.80 16.27 -27.46
C VAL A 21 -3.72 16.12 -28.51
N CYS A 22 -3.68 14.96 -29.16
CA CYS A 22 -2.81 14.69 -30.29
C CYS A 22 -3.55 14.90 -31.61
N SER A 23 -2.94 15.52 -32.61
CA SER A 23 -3.54 15.61 -33.95
C SER A 23 -2.50 15.54 -35.06
N GLU A 24 -2.79 14.75 -36.10
CA GLU A 24 -2.01 14.75 -37.34
C GLU A 24 -2.42 15.90 -38.28
N ASN A 25 -3.59 16.52 -38.06
CA ASN A 25 -4.20 17.53 -38.93
C ASN A 25 -4.56 18.85 -38.22
N ALA A 26 -4.17 19.07 -36.95
CA ALA A 26 -4.38 20.34 -36.28
C ALA A 26 -3.51 21.41 -36.93
N GLY A 27 -4.11 22.17 -37.84
CA GLY A 27 -3.56 23.44 -38.26
C GLY A 27 -3.33 24.32 -37.03
N ILE A 28 -2.06 24.68 -36.81
CA ILE A 28 -1.61 25.81 -35.98
C ILE A 28 -1.91 25.65 -34.47
N VAL A 29 -0.97 25.07 -33.70
CA VAL A 29 -0.30 25.76 -32.58
C VAL A 29 1.05 25.07 -32.33
N LYS A 30 2.15 25.78 -32.60
CA LYS A 30 3.47 25.38 -32.12
C LYS A 30 3.63 25.87 -30.69
N SER A 31 3.35 25.03 -29.71
CA SER A 31 4.00 25.16 -28.40
C SER A 31 5.46 24.75 -28.58
N TYR A 32 6.39 25.59 -28.15
CA TYR A 32 7.83 25.51 -28.48
C TYR A 32 8.58 24.30 -27.86
N SER A 33 7.88 23.24 -27.44
CA SER A 33 8.49 22.01 -26.89
C SER A 33 7.93 20.69 -27.45
N ASN A 34 6.76 20.62 -28.10
CA ASN A 34 6.33 19.44 -28.88
C ASN A 34 5.21 19.81 -29.89
N PRO A 35 5.42 19.72 -31.22
CA PRO A 35 4.43 20.15 -32.22
C PRO A 35 3.21 19.24 -32.36
N PHE A 36 3.16 18.11 -31.64
CA PHE A 36 2.08 17.13 -31.71
C PHE A 36 0.99 17.29 -30.64
N TYR A 37 1.20 18.19 -29.68
CA TYR A 37 0.28 18.38 -28.55
C TYR A 37 -0.31 19.78 -28.57
N VAL A 38 -1.64 19.85 -28.39
CA VAL A 38 -2.33 21.13 -28.29
C VAL A 38 -3.30 21.14 -27.11
N ASP A 39 -3.37 22.29 -26.43
CA ASP A 39 -4.37 22.56 -25.40
C ASP A 39 -5.70 22.89 -26.08
N PHE A 40 -6.63 21.94 -26.03
CA PHE A 40 -7.92 22.06 -26.71
C PHE A 40 -8.79 23.18 -26.13
N LEU A 41 -8.73 23.42 -24.82
CA LEU A 41 -9.56 24.45 -24.17
C LEU A 41 -9.09 25.85 -24.56
N SER A 42 -7.79 26.06 -24.65
CA SER A 42 -7.22 27.30 -25.18
C SER A 42 -7.59 27.53 -26.65
N ILE A 43 -7.63 26.48 -27.48
CA ILE A 43 -8.05 26.62 -28.89
C ILE A 43 -9.52 27.01 -28.98
N CYS A 44 -10.40 26.29 -28.29
CA CYS A 44 -11.83 26.54 -28.41
C CYS A 44 -12.24 27.93 -27.90
N GLY A 45 -11.52 28.50 -26.93
CA GLY A 45 -11.74 29.87 -26.48
C GLY A 45 -11.48 30.94 -27.56
N GLU A 46 -10.68 30.64 -28.59
CA GLU A 46 -10.44 31.55 -29.73
C GLU A 46 -11.50 31.43 -30.83
N TYR A 47 -12.25 30.33 -30.88
CA TYR A 47 -13.28 30.09 -31.88
C TYR A 47 -14.66 30.49 -31.35
N ASP A 48 -15.14 31.66 -31.75
CA ASP A 48 -16.50 32.16 -31.47
C ASP A 48 -17.53 31.30 -32.25
N THR A 49 -17.93 30.18 -31.64
CA THR A 49 -18.90 29.24 -32.17
C THR A 49 -20.10 29.17 -31.24
N ASP A 50 -21.31 29.08 -31.79
CA ASP A 50 -22.55 28.94 -31.01
C ASP A 50 -22.66 27.59 -30.25
N LEU A 51 -21.60 26.78 -30.25
CA LEU A 51 -21.54 25.45 -29.65
C LEU A 51 -20.60 25.45 -28.45
N PRO A 52 -20.95 24.76 -27.35
CA PRO A 52 -20.05 24.61 -26.22
C PRO A 52 -18.82 23.77 -26.59
N CYS A 53 -17.66 24.11 -26.03
CA CYS A 53 -16.39 23.45 -26.34
C CYS A 53 -16.42 21.94 -26.09
N SER A 54 -17.20 21.46 -25.13
CA SER A 54 -17.39 20.03 -24.85
C SER A 54 -17.99 19.26 -26.03
N VAL A 55 -18.93 19.86 -26.76
CA VAL A 55 -19.55 19.24 -27.94
C VAL A 55 -18.58 19.22 -29.11
N LEU A 56 -17.77 20.27 -29.28
CA LEU A 56 -16.71 20.31 -30.27
C LEU A 56 -15.63 19.25 -29.99
N PHE A 57 -15.28 19.06 -28.72
CA PHE A 57 -14.33 18.05 -28.27
C PHE A 57 -14.80 16.63 -28.59
N GLU A 58 -16.02 16.28 -28.21
CA GLU A 58 -16.61 14.97 -28.49
C GLU A 58 -16.73 14.71 -30.00
N THR A 59 -17.09 15.73 -30.77
CA THR A 59 -17.18 15.63 -32.24
C THR A 59 -15.80 15.41 -32.86
N ALA A 60 -14.77 16.07 -32.33
CA ALA A 60 -13.41 15.94 -32.82
C ALA A 60 -12.78 14.58 -32.49
N ILE A 61 -13.07 14.02 -31.31
CA ILE A 61 -12.68 12.63 -30.97
C ILE A 61 -13.45 11.64 -31.85
N SER A 62 -14.78 11.78 -31.93
CA SER A 62 -15.63 10.86 -32.71
C SER A 62 -15.34 10.90 -34.21
N GLY A 63 -14.80 12.01 -34.71
CA GLY A 63 -14.39 12.17 -36.10
C GLY A 63 -12.94 11.82 -36.39
N ASP A 64 -12.21 11.23 -35.42
CA ASP A 64 -10.77 10.92 -35.49
C ASP A 64 -9.88 12.13 -35.84
N MET A 65 -10.36 13.36 -35.61
CA MET A 65 -9.60 14.58 -35.87
C MET A 65 -8.56 14.85 -34.78
N ILE A 66 -8.84 14.37 -33.57
CA ILE A 66 -7.93 14.39 -32.42
C ILE A 66 -7.90 13.00 -31.78
N LYS A 67 -6.71 12.60 -31.32
CA LYS A 67 -6.47 11.38 -30.54
C LYS A 67 -6.09 11.77 -29.12
N LEU A 68 -6.49 10.96 -28.16
CA LEU A 68 -6.02 11.08 -26.78
C LEU A 68 -4.75 10.27 -26.60
N PRO A 69 -3.79 10.75 -25.78
CA PRO A 69 -2.72 9.89 -25.31
C PRO A 69 -3.30 8.76 -24.45
N ASP A 70 -2.76 7.57 -24.60
CA ASP A 70 -3.01 6.45 -23.69
C ASP A 70 -2.27 6.69 -22.36
N CYS A 71 -2.41 5.78 -21.40
CA CYS A 71 -1.78 5.97 -20.08
C CYS A 71 -0.24 5.99 -20.12
N ALA A 72 0.39 5.52 -21.23
CA ALA A 72 1.83 5.51 -21.42
C ALA A 72 2.30 6.79 -22.14
N GLY A 73 1.38 7.70 -22.45
CA GLY A 73 1.65 8.90 -23.21
C GLY A 73 1.78 8.64 -24.72
N GLU A 74 1.33 7.49 -25.22
CA GLU A 74 1.30 7.19 -26.65
C GLU A 74 -0.01 7.67 -27.27
N CYS A 75 0.07 8.54 -28.27
CA CYS A 75 -1.09 9.07 -28.99
C CYS A 75 -1.86 7.98 -29.73
N GLY A 76 -3.08 7.68 -29.31
CA GLY A 76 -3.90 6.61 -29.87
C GLY A 76 -3.34 5.21 -29.59
N GLY A 77 -2.52 5.07 -28.55
CA GLY A 77 -2.12 3.77 -28.04
C GLY A 77 -3.28 3.05 -27.34
N GLU A 78 -3.07 1.77 -27.04
CA GLU A 78 -4.07 0.88 -26.42
C GLU A 78 -3.79 0.66 -24.92
N ALA A 79 -2.77 1.30 -24.34
CA ALA A 79 -2.44 1.10 -22.94
C ALA A 79 -3.51 1.71 -22.03
N VAL A 80 -4.06 0.88 -21.15
CA VAL A 80 -5.04 1.29 -20.14
C VAL A 80 -4.45 1.18 -18.75
N ILE A 81 -4.97 2.02 -17.86
CA ILE A 81 -4.72 1.89 -16.42
C ILE A 81 -5.45 0.63 -15.96
N ASP A 82 -4.74 -0.25 -15.26
CA ASP A 82 -5.31 -1.46 -14.67
C ASP A 82 -6.03 -1.20 -13.34
N ASP A 83 -6.59 -2.24 -12.74
CA ASP A 83 -7.27 -2.19 -11.43
C ASP A 83 -6.34 -1.73 -10.28
N CYS A 84 -5.04 -1.63 -10.53
CA CYS A 84 -3.99 -1.27 -9.58
C CYS A 84 -3.44 0.16 -9.80
N ASP A 85 -4.10 0.96 -10.64
CA ASP A 85 -3.63 2.28 -11.10
C ASP A 85 -2.26 2.24 -11.83
N VAL A 86 -1.89 1.09 -12.41
CA VAL A 86 -0.66 0.93 -13.19
C VAL A 86 -0.97 0.96 -14.68
N CYS A 87 -0.30 1.84 -15.42
CA CYS A 87 -0.43 1.87 -16.87
C CYS A 87 0.17 0.63 -17.53
N GLY A 88 -0.63 -0.06 -18.35
CA GLY A 88 -0.17 -1.24 -19.10
C GLY A 88 0.24 -2.42 -18.21
N GLY A 89 -0.23 -2.42 -16.95
CA GLY A 89 -0.01 -3.49 -16.01
C GLY A 89 -0.71 -4.79 -16.41
N ASP A 90 -0.30 -5.90 -15.80
CA ASP A 90 -0.87 -7.23 -16.01
C ASP A 90 -2.03 -7.55 -15.04
N ASN A 91 -2.61 -6.52 -14.40
CA ASN A 91 -3.54 -6.63 -13.28
C ASN A 91 -2.98 -7.36 -12.04
N ALA A 92 -1.66 -7.60 -11.96
CA ALA A 92 -1.04 -8.22 -10.81
C ALA A 92 -0.76 -7.17 -9.73
N CYS A 93 -1.83 -6.70 -9.06
CA CYS A 93 -1.68 -5.81 -7.93
C CYS A 93 -0.84 -6.50 -6.86
N LEU A 94 0.29 -5.90 -6.48
CA LEU A 94 1.12 -6.42 -5.40
C LEU A 94 0.38 -6.18 -4.07
N PHE A 95 -0.48 -7.12 -3.67
CA PHE A 95 -1.22 -7.05 -2.40
C PHE A 95 -0.28 -7.28 -1.22
N ILE A 96 0.47 -6.24 -0.81
CA ILE A 96 1.34 -6.28 0.39
C ILE A 96 0.54 -6.62 1.65
N ARG A 97 -0.78 -6.37 1.64
CA ARG A 97 -1.68 -6.66 2.75
C ARG A 97 -1.73 -8.15 3.13
N GLU A 98 -1.66 -9.07 2.16
CA GLU A 98 -1.61 -10.52 2.45
C GLU A 98 -0.25 -10.97 3.00
N LEU A 99 0.83 -10.23 2.73
CA LEU A 99 2.15 -10.54 3.28
C LEU A 99 2.33 -10.01 4.70
N LEU A 100 1.67 -8.91 5.06
CA LEU A 100 1.89 -8.24 6.35
C LEU A 100 0.90 -8.66 7.44
N ILE A 101 -0.26 -9.22 7.07
CA ILE A 101 -1.30 -9.66 8.01
C ILE A 101 -1.46 -11.17 7.89
N PRO A 102 -1.24 -11.93 8.98
CA PRO A 102 -1.47 -13.37 8.95
C PRO A 102 -2.97 -13.67 8.80
N GLU A 103 -3.30 -14.78 8.12
CA GLU A 103 -4.70 -15.24 7.98
C GLU A 103 -5.28 -15.73 9.31
N ASP A 104 -4.43 -16.32 10.16
CA ASP A 104 -4.80 -16.92 11.43
C ASP A 104 -3.97 -16.38 12.59
N TYR A 105 -4.50 -16.50 13.80
CA TYR A 105 -3.71 -16.32 15.02
C TYR A 105 -2.53 -17.30 15.03
N SER A 106 -1.33 -16.77 15.18
CA SER A 106 -0.11 -17.58 15.20
C SER A 106 0.79 -17.15 16.35
N VAL A 107 1.45 -18.13 16.96
CA VAL A 107 2.51 -17.87 17.94
C VAL A 107 3.71 -18.70 17.51
N TYR A 108 4.81 -18.02 17.25
CA TYR A 108 6.05 -18.67 16.85
C TYR A 108 6.73 -19.30 18.07
N LYS A 109 7.66 -20.22 17.81
CA LYS A 109 8.50 -20.77 18.88
C LYS A 109 9.30 -19.63 19.50
N ILE A 110 9.18 -19.48 20.80
CA ILE A 110 9.93 -18.47 21.54
C ILE A 110 11.40 -18.81 21.50
N TYR A 111 12.21 -17.84 21.07
CA TYR A 111 13.63 -18.02 20.81
C TYR A 111 14.45 -16.84 21.33
N PRO A 112 15.62 -17.09 21.96
CA PRO A 112 16.17 -18.39 22.32
C PRO A 112 15.32 -19.14 23.38
N ASN A 113 15.36 -20.47 23.38
CA ASN A 113 14.79 -21.32 24.44
C ASN A 113 15.51 -22.69 24.44
N PRO A 114 16.31 -23.05 25.45
CA PRO A 114 16.56 -22.30 26.70
C PRO A 114 17.21 -20.92 26.48
N PHE A 115 17.02 -19.98 27.42
CA PHE A 115 17.43 -18.57 27.27
C PHE A 115 18.18 -18.04 28.49
N ASN A 116 19.00 -16.99 28.30
CA ASN A 116 19.76 -16.31 29.36
C ASN A 116 19.98 -14.80 29.06
N PRO A 117 19.47 -13.87 29.88
CA PRO A 117 18.17 -13.91 30.53
C PRO A 117 17.06 -13.36 29.61
N VAL A 118 17.36 -13.17 28.31
CA VAL A 118 16.47 -12.52 27.34
C VAL A 118 15.96 -13.52 26.31
N THR A 119 14.67 -13.46 25.98
CA THR A 119 14.05 -14.22 24.90
C THR A 119 13.01 -13.38 24.15
N ASN A 120 12.73 -13.73 22.89
CA ASN A 120 11.77 -13.03 22.04
C ASN A 120 10.51 -13.85 21.81
N ILE A 121 9.36 -13.18 21.94
CA ILE A 121 8.03 -13.73 21.74
C ILE A 121 7.44 -13.08 20.50
N MET A 122 7.33 -13.85 19.42
CA MET A 122 6.74 -13.41 18.16
C MET A 122 5.36 -14.02 17.99
N TYR A 123 4.39 -13.22 17.56
CA TYR A 123 3.01 -13.64 17.36
C TYR A 123 2.36 -12.86 16.22
N GLY A 124 1.39 -13.47 15.56
CA GLY A 124 0.62 -12.90 14.47
C GLY A 124 -0.86 -12.75 14.84
N LEU A 125 -1.44 -11.62 14.44
CA LEU A 125 -2.84 -11.27 14.68
C LEU A 125 -3.56 -11.05 13.34
N PRO A 126 -4.63 -11.78 13.02
CA PRO A 126 -5.40 -11.58 11.79
C PRO A 126 -6.31 -10.35 11.85
N GLU A 127 -6.63 -9.89 13.07
CA GLU A 127 -7.52 -8.76 13.31
C GLU A 127 -7.05 -7.90 14.50
N ASN A 128 -7.59 -6.69 14.59
CA ASN A 128 -7.30 -5.77 15.69
C ASN A 128 -7.98 -6.27 16.98
N VAL A 129 -7.20 -6.63 18.00
CA VAL A 129 -7.72 -7.29 19.20
C VAL A 129 -6.92 -6.91 20.45
N ASN A 130 -7.55 -7.05 21.62
CA ASN A 130 -6.84 -6.89 22.90
C ASN A 130 -5.99 -8.13 23.20
N VAL A 131 -4.68 -7.92 23.34
CA VAL A 131 -3.69 -8.97 23.58
C VAL A 131 -3.18 -8.91 25.01
N LYS A 132 -3.13 -10.07 25.67
CA LYS A 132 -2.50 -10.27 26.98
C LYS A 132 -1.41 -11.32 26.90
N ILE A 133 -0.20 -10.98 27.34
CA ILE A 133 0.91 -11.92 27.43
C ILE A 133 1.36 -12.00 28.88
N LEU A 134 1.23 -13.19 29.45
CA LEU A 134 1.37 -13.48 30.87
C LEU A 134 2.44 -14.55 31.07
N ILE A 135 3.29 -14.39 32.08
CA ILE A 135 4.31 -15.36 32.47
C ILE A 135 3.88 -16.01 33.79
N PHE A 136 3.93 -17.33 33.83
CA PHE A 136 3.63 -18.16 34.98
C PHE A 136 4.83 -19.01 35.41
N ASP A 137 4.94 -19.30 36.70
CA ASP A 137 5.90 -20.27 37.23
C ASP A 137 5.37 -21.71 37.13
N ILE A 138 6.16 -22.68 37.61
CA ILE A 138 5.79 -24.11 37.64
C ILE A 138 4.60 -24.43 38.56
N TYR A 139 4.29 -23.54 39.50
CA TYR A 139 3.19 -23.69 40.44
C TYR A 139 1.90 -23.04 39.92
N GLY A 140 1.96 -22.36 38.76
CA GLY A 140 0.83 -21.68 38.15
C GLY A 140 0.62 -20.26 38.69
N ASN A 141 1.56 -19.70 39.45
CA ASN A 141 1.46 -18.31 39.90
C ASN A 141 1.80 -17.37 38.74
N LEU A 142 1.04 -16.28 38.61
CA LEU A 142 1.36 -15.21 37.67
C LEU A 142 2.60 -14.46 38.18
N VAL A 143 3.69 -14.56 37.43
CA VAL A 143 4.98 -13.94 37.73
C VAL A 143 5.04 -12.52 37.15
N GLN A 144 4.60 -12.36 35.90
CA GLN A 144 4.67 -11.09 35.20
C GLN A 144 3.60 -10.96 34.12
N THR A 145 3.06 -9.77 33.93
CA THR A 145 2.31 -9.41 32.71
C THR A 145 3.24 -8.62 31.81
N LEU A 146 3.51 -9.12 30.60
CA LEU A 146 4.38 -8.45 29.63
C LEU A 146 3.62 -7.40 28.82
N ILE A 147 2.38 -7.71 28.45
CA ILE A 147 1.49 -6.77 27.76
C ILE A 147 0.03 -7.06 28.12
N ASN A 148 -0.78 -6.01 28.11
CA ASN A 148 -2.24 -6.07 28.22
C ASN A 148 -2.80 -4.82 27.53
N SER A 149 -2.87 -4.85 26.21
CA SER A 149 -3.28 -3.70 25.41
C SER A 149 -3.95 -4.12 24.11
N TYR A 150 -4.70 -3.19 23.53
CA TYR A 150 -5.18 -3.32 22.16
C TYR A 150 -4.01 -3.28 21.18
N GLN A 151 -4.00 -4.20 20.22
CA GLN A 151 -2.98 -4.33 19.18
C GLN A 151 -3.66 -4.44 17.81
N THR A 152 -3.04 -3.85 16.79
CA THR A 152 -3.53 -3.93 15.41
C THR A 152 -3.20 -5.28 14.77
N ALA A 153 -3.93 -5.65 13.73
CA ALA A 153 -3.63 -6.81 12.89
C ALA A 153 -2.19 -6.70 12.33
N GLY A 154 -1.53 -7.84 12.20
CA GLY A 154 -0.14 -7.95 11.74
C GLY A 154 0.74 -8.81 12.64
N TYR A 155 2.03 -8.83 12.30
CA TYR A 155 3.06 -9.53 13.08
C TYR A 155 3.67 -8.63 14.14
N HIS A 156 3.82 -9.18 15.34
CA HIS A 156 4.33 -8.49 16.52
C HIS A 156 5.49 -9.27 17.14
N SER A 157 6.41 -8.54 17.77
CA SER A 157 7.50 -9.12 18.55
C SER A 157 7.66 -8.35 19.85
N LEU A 158 7.85 -9.06 20.94
CA LEU A 158 8.24 -8.45 22.22
C LEU A 158 9.36 -9.23 22.88
N GLU A 159 10.19 -8.51 23.62
CA GLU A 159 11.28 -9.07 24.40
C GLU A 159 10.82 -9.33 25.84
N TRP A 160 11.16 -10.50 26.37
CA TRP A 160 11.09 -10.77 27.80
C TRP A 160 12.49 -10.84 28.41
N ASN A 161 12.81 -9.86 29.25
CA ASN A 161 14.03 -9.86 30.06
C ASN A 161 13.74 -10.41 31.46
N ALA A 162 14.24 -11.61 31.73
CA ALA A 162 14.03 -12.34 32.97
C ALA A 162 15.18 -12.18 33.99
N SER A 163 15.94 -11.08 33.93
CA SER A 163 17.11 -10.85 34.80
C SER A 163 16.80 -10.88 36.29
N ASN A 164 15.55 -10.61 36.69
CA ASN A 164 15.14 -10.60 38.10
C ASN A 164 14.51 -11.92 38.58
N TYR A 165 14.47 -12.96 37.74
CA TYR A 165 13.88 -14.25 38.07
C TYR A 165 14.93 -15.36 38.18
N SER A 166 14.63 -16.40 38.96
CA SER A 166 15.51 -17.56 39.14
C SER A 166 15.50 -18.49 37.94
N SER A 167 16.62 -19.15 37.64
CA SER A 167 16.67 -20.23 36.66
C SER A 167 15.59 -21.27 36.92
N GLY A 168 14.96 -21.77 35.87
CA GLY A 168 13.84 -22.68 36.02
C GLY A 168 12.90 -22.72 34.82
N LEU A 169 11.79 -23.43 35.02
CA LEU A 169 10.75 -23.60 34.03
C LEU A 169 9.67 -22.54 34.22
N TYR A 170 9.26 -21.91 33.12
CA TYR A 170 8.19 -20.92 33.08
C TYR A 170 7.21 -21.26 31.96
N PHE A 171 6.01 -20.70 32.05
CA PHE A 171 5.00 -20.81 31.02
C PHE A 171 4.57 -19.42 30.58
N VAL A 172 4.63 -19.16 29.28
CA VAL A 172 4.06 -17.96 28.69
C VAL A 172 2.68 -18.28 28.15
N ARG A 173 1.67 -17.49 28.52
CA ARG A 173 0.33 -17.58 27.98
C ARG A 173 0.01 -16.31 27.21
N ILE A 174 -0.36 -16.47 25.95
CA ILE A 174 -0.79 -15.40 25.06
C ILE A 174 -2.29 -15.56 24.86
N ILE A 175 -3.05 -14.49 25.08
CA ILE A 175 -4.49 -14.43 24.93
C ILE A 175 -4.81 -13.28 23.98
N ALA A 176 -5.50 -13.55 22.89
CA ALA A 176 -5.92 -12.59 21.89
C ALA A 176 -7.37 -12.88 21.49
N GLY A 177 -8.33 -12.14 22.04
CA GLY A 177 -9.75 -12.47 21.88
C GLY A 177 -10.07 -13.86 22.45
N GLU A 178 -10.64 -14.74 21.62
CA GLU A 178 -10.92 -16.14 21.97
C GLU A 178 -9.70 -17.05 21.82
N PHE A 179 -8.64 -16.59 21.13
CA PHE A 179 -7.43 -17.37 20.95
C PHE A 179 -6.59 -17.38 22.24
N THR A 180 -6.19 -18.57 22.68
CA THR A 180 -5.26 -18.74 23.80
C THR A 180 -4.19 -19.76 23.42
N ASN A 181 -2.92 -19.39 23.57
CA ASN A 181 -1.77 -20.28 23.38
C ASN A 181 -0.87 -20.25 24.61
N THR A 182 -0.32 -21.40 24.99
CA THR A 182 0.65 -21.50 26.10
C THR A 182 1.90 -22.22 25.63
N GLN A 183 3.07 -21.62 25.84
CA GLN A 183 4.36 -22.24 25.56
C GLN A 183 5.22 -22.36 26.82
N LYS A 184 6.12 -23.35 26.81
CA LYS A 184 7.04 -23.66 27.90
C LYS A 184 8.41 -23.03 27.65
N LEU A 185 8.95 -22.35 28.64
CA LEU A 185 10.23 -21.63 28.58
C LEU A 185 11.20 -22.14 29.65
N MET A 186 12.48 -22.24 29.31
CA MET A 186 13.52 -22.63 30.25
C MET A 186 14.54 -21.50 30.39
N LEU A 187 14.55 -20.85 31.54
CA LEU A 187 15.55 -19.85 31.91
C LEU A 187 16.77 -20.54 32.49
N ILE A 188 17.94 -20.26 31.93
CA ILE A 188 19.23 -20.71 32.43
C ILE A 188 20.07 -19.47 32.74
N LYS A 189 20.61 -19.39 33.95
CA LYS A 189 21.64 -18.42 34.36
C LYS A 189 22.86 -19.15 34.83
#